data_AF-A0AAP4V5C0-F1
#
_entry.id   AF-A0AAP4V5C0-F1
#
_cell.length_a   1.000
_cell.length_b   1.000
_cell.length_c   1.000
_cell.angle_alpha   90.00
_cell.angle_beta   90.00
_cell.angle_gamma   90.00
#
_symmetry.space_group_name_H-M   'P 1'
#
loop_
_entity.id
_entity.type
_entity.pdbx_description
1 polymer ?
#
loop_
_entity_poly.entity_id
_entity_poly.type
_entity_poly.pdbx_seq_one_letter_code
_entity_poly.pdbx_strand_id
1 'polypeptide(L)' 'MKTWEREGYRVVETEFDRDLHTFDVIKGEEVIATITPNTIEDMNQIIKDLDSGEEVNGWEDGMGNTIWI' A
#
# COMPACT_ATOMS: atom_id res chain seq x y z
N MET A 1 9.92 5.70 -4.76
CA MET A 1 9.76 4.24 -4.67
C MET A 1 10.51 3.72 -3.47
N LYS A 2 9.74 3.43 -2.42
CA LYS A 2 10.15 2.95 -1.10
C LYS A 2 9.53 1.57 -0.85
N THR A 3 10.16 0.81 0.05
CA THR A 3 9.64 -0.47 0.55
C THR A 3 9.48 -0.38 2.05
N TRP A 4 8.34 -0.85 2.57
CA TRP A 4 8.07 -1.00 3.99
C TRP A 4 8.01 -2.48 4.35
N GLU A 5 8.98 -2.92 5.15
CA GLU A 5 9.01 -4.29 5.66
C GLU A 5 8.18 -4.38 6.95
N ARG A 6 7.40 -5.46 7.06
CA ARG A 6 6.56 -5.79 8.22
C ARG A 6 6.80 -7.24 8.61
N GLU A 7 6.29 -7.64 9.77
CA GLU A 7 6.36 -9.06 10.16
C GLU A 7 5.41 -9.88 9.29
N GLY A 8 5.97 -10.64 8.33
CA GLY A 8 5.22 -11.57 7.49
C GLY A 8 4.76 -11.03 6.13
N TYR A 9 4.93 -9.74 5.83
CA TYR A 9 4.65 -9.15 4.52
C TYR A 9 5.49 -7.89 4.29
N ARG A 10 5.46 -7.35 3.07
CA ARG A 10 6.05 -6.05 2.74
C ARG A 10 5.14 -5.25 1.84
N VAL A 11 5.30 -3.93 1.87
CA VAL A 11 4.60 -3.00 0.97
C VAL A 11 5.61 -2.35 0.05
N VAL A 12 5.35 -2.34 -1.26
CA VAL A 12 6.25 -1.76 -2.27
C VAL A 12 5.51 -0.65 -3.01
N GLU A 13 6.07 0.55 -3.01
CA GLU A 13 5.59 1.67 -3.82
C GLU A 13 6.01 1.51 -5.28
N THR A 14 5.03 1.54 -6.20
CA THR A 14 5.20 1.38 -7.65
C THR A 14 4.59 2.57 -8.39
N GLU A 15 5.24 3.04 -9.46
CA GLU A 15 4.69 4.09 -10.33
C GLU A 15 3.38 3.64 -10.98
N PHE A 16 2.41 4.55 -11.10
CA PHE A 16 1.11 4.25 -11.71
C PHE A 16 0.69 5.27 -12.76
N ASP A 17 0.13 6.43 -12.38
CA ASP A 17 -0.36 7.45 -13.32
C ASP A 17 0.17 8.84 -12.93
N ARG A 18 1.06 9.39 -13.78
CA ARG A 18 1.73 10.68 -13.56
C ARG A 18 2.43 10.71 -12.19
N ASP A 19 1.90 11.50 -11.26
CA ASP A 19 2.43 11.67 -9.91
C ASP A 19 1.76 10.71 -8.89
N LEU A 20 0.80 9.88 -9.31
CA LEU A 20 0.18 8.87 -8.47
C LEU A 20 0.97 7.55 -8.53
N HIS A 21 1.15 6.96 -7.35
CA HIS A 21 1.77 5.66 -7.15
C HIS A 21 0.77 4.69 -6.53
N THR A 22 0.97 3.40 -6.74
CA THR A 22 0.25 2.31 -6.08
C THR A 22 1.15 1.62 -5.07
N PHE A 23 0.55 0.85 -4.15
CA PHE A 23 1.29 0.15 -3.11
C PHE A 23 0.93 -1.33 -3.11
N ASP A 24 1.87 -2.15 -3.56
CA ASP A 24 1.69 -3.60 -3.61
C ASP A 24 2.00 -4.22 -2.25
N VAL A 25 1.02 -4.92 -1.70
CA VAL A 25 1.12 -5.69 -0.47
C VAL A 25 1.52 -7.11 -0.84
N ILE A 26 2.73 -7.49 -0.47
CA ILE A 26 3.36 -8.75 -0.88
C ILE A 26 3.56 -9.65 0.34
N LYS A 27 2.98 -10.85 0.31
CA LYS A 27 3.17 -11.89 1.32
C LYS A 27 3.97 -13.04 0.71
N GLY A 28 5.21 -13.21 1.17
CA GLY A 28 6.16 -14.13 0.52
C GLY A 28 6.53 -13.63 -0.88
N GLU A 29 6.07 -14.35 -1.91
CA GLU A 29 6.31 -14.02 -3.34
C GLU A 29 5.03 -13.56 -4.06
N GLU A 30 3.88 -13.52 -3.37
CA GLU A 30 2.57 -13.23 -3.96
C GLU A 30 2.10 -11.81 -3.60
N VAL A 31 1.60 -11.07 -4.58
CA VAL A 31 0.87 -9.80 -4.37
C VAL A 31 -0.56 -10.15 -3.96
N ILE A 32 -0.90 -9.85 -2.72
CA ILE A 32 -2.23 -10.19 -2.16
C ILE A 32 -3.22 -9.02 -2.25
N ALA A 33 -2.72 -7.79 -2.36
CA ALA A 33 -3.51 -6.58 -2.59
C ALA A 33 -2.65 -5.49 -3.22
N THR A 34 -3.29 -4.56 -3.94
CA THR A 34 -2.66 -3.35 -4.47
C THR A 34 -3.50 -2.15 -4.05
N ILE A 35 -2.96 -1.34 -3.14
CA ILE A 35 -3.63 -0.12 -2.69
C ILE A 35 -3.50 0.93 -3.80
N THR A 36 -4.64 1.40 -4.29
CA THR A 36 -4.74 2.37 -5.38
C THR A 36 -5.34 3.68 -4.86
N PRO A 37 -4.52 4.69 -4.52
CA PRO A 37 -5.04 5.97 -4.06
C PRO A 37 -5.81 6.70 -5.17
N ASN A 38 -6.90 7.37 -4.80
CA ASN A 38 -7.69 8.18 -5.73
C ASN A 38 -7.08 9.57 -5.97
N THR A 39 -6.31 10.08 -4.99
CA THR A 39 -5.71 11.42 -5.04
C THR A 39 -4.27 11.43 -4.49
N ILE A 40 -3.54 12.50 -4.78
CA ILE A 40 -2.18 12.73 -4.23
C ILE A 40 -2.24 12.88 -2.70
N GLU A 41 -3.34 13.42 -2.16
CA GLU A 41 -3.54 13.53 -0.71
C GLU A 41 -3.66 12.14 -0.05
N ASP A 42 -4.47 11.25 -0.64
CA ASP A 42 -4.62 9.86 -0.17
C ASP A 42 -3.27 9.12 -0.22
N MET A 43 -2.53 9.28 -1.33
CA MET A 43 -1.20 8.68 -1.49
C MET A 43 -0.23 9.15 -0.39
N ASN A 44 -0.19 10.45 -0.11
CA ASN A 44 0.68 11.00 0.93
C ASN A 44 0.27 10.53 2.33
N GLN A 45 -1.02 10.35 2.57
CA GLN A 45 -1.53 9.82 3.84
C GLN A 45 -1.11 8.36 4.02
N ILE A 46 -1.27 7.51 2.99
CA ILE A 46 -0.78 6.12 2.99
C ILE A 46 0.72 6.06 3.30
N ILE A 47 1.53 6.89 2.63
CA ILE A 47 2.99 6.95 2.87
C ILE A 47 3.28 7.32 4.33
N LYS A 48 2.58 8.32 4.87
CA LYS A 48 2.77 8.78 6.25
C LYS A 48 2.40 7.69 7.27
N ASP A 49 1.31 6.98 7.04
CA ASP A 49 0.86 5.91 7.94
C ASP A 49 1.84 4.72 7.89
N LEU A 50 2.29 4.33 6.69
CA LEU A 50 3.33 3.32 6.52
C LEU A 50 4.67 3.77 7.15
N ASP A 51 5.05 5.04 7.06
CA ASP A 51 6.25 5.59 7.69
C ASP A 51 6.16 5.62 9.21
N SER A 52 4.95 5.76 9.76
CA SER A 52 4.70 5.72 11.20
C SER A 52 4.70 4.29 11.77
N GLY A 53 4.69 3.28 10.90
CA GLY A 53 4.67 1.87 11.28
C GLY A 53 3.28 1.24 11.28
N GLU A 54 2.25 1.91 10.74
CA GLU A 54 0.91 1.33 10.63
C GLU A 54 0.90 0.08 9.74
N GLU A 55 -0.05 -0.79 10.03
CA GLU A 55 -0.31 -2.02 9.29
C GLU A 55 -1.50 -1.83 8.35
N VAL A 56 -1.49 -2.57 7.24
CA VAL A 56 -2.52 -2.45 6.20
C VAL A 56 -3.77 -3.31 6.48
N ASN A 57 -3.78 -4.09 7.55
CA ASN A 57 -4.94 -4.92 7.92
C ASN A 57 -6.17 -4.04 8.19
N GLY A 58 -7.25 -4.28 7.46
CA GLY A 58 -8.49 -3.51 7.57
C GLY A 58 -8.56 -2.27 6.67
N TRP A 59 -7.51 -1.96 5.90
CA TRP A 59 -7.55 -0.85 4.93
C TRP A 59 -8.33 -1.22 3.67
N GLU A 60 -8.90 -0.22 2.99
CA GLU A 60 -9.49 -0.38 1.66
C GLU A 60 -8.42 -0.25 0.57
N ASP A 61 -8.42 -1.13 -0.42
CA ASP A 61 -7.46 -1.13 -1.53
C ASP A 61 -7.74 -0.10 -2.65
N GLY A 62 -8.80 0.70 -2.51
CA GLY A 62 -9.27 1.64 -3.54
C GLY A 62 -10.11 1.01 -4.65
N MET A 63 -10.33 -0.31 -4.60
CA MET A 63 -11.27 -1.04 -5.45
C MET A 63 -12.49 -1.56 -4.67
N GLY A 64 -12.64 -1.14 -3.40
CA GLY A 64 -13.71 -1.55 -2.51
C GLY A 64 -13.45 -2.88 -1.78
N ASN A 65 -12.22 -3.42 -1.80
CA ASN A 65 -11.86 -4.60 -1.02
C ASN A 65 -11.12 -4.21 0.26
N THR A 66 -11.38 -4.93 1.34
CA THR A 66 -10.64 -4.78 2.60
C THR A 66 -9.45 -5.73 2.62
N ILE A 67 -8.28 -5.22 2.98
CA ILE A 67 -7.02 -5.97 3.03
C ILE A 67 -6.94 -6.78 4.33
N TRP A 68 -6.56 -8.05 4.19
CA TRP A 68 -6.28 -8.98 5.29
C TRP A 68 -5.03 -9.79 4.97
N ILE A 69 -4.04 -9.76 5.87
CA ILE A 69 -2.77 -10.48 5.75
C ILE A 69 -2.88 -11.88 6.33
#